data_AF-A0A1H8UGP4-F1
#
_entry.id   AF-A0A1H8UGP4-F1
#
_cell.length_a   1.000
_cell.length_b   1.000
_cell.length_c   1.000
_cell.angle_alpha   90.00
_cell.angle_beta   90.00
_cell.angle_gamma   90.00
#
_symmetry.space_group_name_H-M   'P 1'
#
loop_
_entity.id
_entity.type
_entity.pdbx_description
1 polymer ?
#
loop_
_entity_poly.entity_id
_entity_poly.type
_entity_poly.pdbx_seq_one_letter_code
_entity_poly.pdbx_strand_id
1 'polypeptide(L)'
;MVGAHVQHNTYFVDFPANVPDTVEFWWSCVAGALADEATRVATYEQMSARVIDLLTLPAYGRYQHIYEEMLAAHGELVAAVGDRVTVLHLGGPLEQEVRALYLALAGSSTPLSDEGLRDLGVLAGHCAAGPQPDHIPVRENRAVVNRARIAVHADLLLNTVTDVLRLAAALSDGDVGLVEPTHFRALGRPVRRALLAGLDAVVAADPAKLADVNGHREEFKRLGERLHPHEYPQWPHAATVFAVARGDVAAATFDSVVEHMLAQGDVAGTLRMLGAAPGRLLRALDRLLRGAASQAERDAVVAAASQAAQGASGRVLLAVREHFLGRGRPESATRVFVNRRGVAWVTSDARRSRRANRWSARWMPRSPGGCRDRSGC
;
A
#
# COMPACT_ATOMS: atom_id res chain seq x y z
N MET A 1 -29.94 -4.74 -18.62
CA MET A 1 -29.92 -3.74 -19.70
C MET A 1 -30.86 -4.17 -20.80
N VAL A 2 -31.94 -3.42 -21.05
CA VAL A 2 -32.78 -3.63 -22.24
C VAL A 2 -31.97 -3.22 -23.47
N GLY A 3 -31.91 -4.05 -24.50
CA GLY A 3 -31.19 -3.75 -25.76
C GLY A 3 -29.72 -4.23 -25.86
N ALA A 4 -29.15 -4.85 -24.82
CA ALA A 4 -27.75 -5.34 -24.83
C ALA A 4 -27.48 -6.46 -25.86
N HIS A 5 -28.52 -7.07 -26.43
CA HIS A 5 -28.41 -8.08 -27.47
C HIS A 5 -28.30 -7.49 -28.89
N VAL A 6 -28.48 -6.18 -29.03
CA VAL A 6 -28.45 -5.50 -30.33
C VAL A 6 -27.08 -4.87 -30.55
N GLN A 7 -26.35 -5.38 -31.55
CA GLN A 7 -25.09 -4.80 -32.01
C GLN A 7 -25.38 -3.47 -32.72
N HIS A 8 -24.98 -2.36 -32.12
CA HIS A 8 -25.07 -1.04 -32.73
C HIS A 8 -23.71 -0.66 -33.28
N ASN A 9 -23.58 -0.62 -34.62
CA ASN A 9 -22.37 -0.09 -35.26
C ASN A 9 -22.47 1.43 -35.37
N THR A 10 -21.32 2.10 -35.27
CA THR A 10 -21.19 3.52 -35.59
C THR A 10 -20.74 3.64 -37.04
N TYR A 11 -21.09 4.73 -37.71
CA TYR A 11 -20.70 4.88 -39.10
C TYR A 11 -19.21 5.23 -39.25
N PHE A 12 -18.69 6.03 -38.32
CA PHE A 12 -17.37 6.67 -38.40
C PHE A 12 -16.47 6.19 -37.25
N VAL A 13 -15.82 5.04 -37.44
CA VAL A 13 -14.90 4.48 -36.42
C VAL A 13 -13.61 5.32 -36.28
N ASP A 14 -13.17 5.98 -37.36
CA ASP A 14 -11.90 6.73 -37.41
C ASP A 14 -12.06 8.24 -37.16
N PHE A 15 -13.15 8.70 -36.52
CA PHE A 15 -13.41 10.13 -36.30
C PHE A 15 -12.18 10.83 -35.67
N PRO A 16 -11.74 11.99 -36.19
CA PRO A 16 -12.40 12.84 -37.19
C PRO A 16 -12.09 12.49 -38.66
N ALA A 17 -11.29 11.47 -38.95
CA ALA A 17 -11.04 11.04 -40.33
C ALA A 17 -12.26 10.34 -40.94
N ASN A 18 -12.37 10.37 -42.27
CA ASN A 18 -13.43 9.71 -43.04
C ASN A 18 -14.86 10.19 -42.72
N VAL A 19 -15.01 11.42 -42.23
CA VAL A 19 -16.30 12.09 -42.05
C VAL A 19 -16.70 12.79 -43.37
N PRO A 20 -18.00 12.91 -43.72
CA PRO A 20 -18.44 13.51 -44.98
C PRO A 20 -18.41 15.05 -44.93
N ASP A 21 -17.31 15.61 -44.44
CA ASP A 21 -17.11 17.05 -44.23
C ASP A 21 -16.10 17.67 -45.22
N THR A 22 -15.46 16.84 -46.06
CA THR A 22 -14.41 17.25 -47.00
C THR A 22 -14.70 16.82 -48.44
N VAL A 23 -14.20 17.59 -49.42
CA VAL A 23 -14.33 17.27 -50.86
C VAL A 23 -13.55 15.99 -51.20
N GLU A 24 -12.43 15.79 -50.53
CA GLU A 24 -11.55 14.63 -50.65
C GLU A 24 -12.28 13.33 -50.28
N PHE A 25 -13.11 13.34 -49.24
CA PHE A 25 -13.96 12.21 -48.87
C PHE A 25 -14.95 11.86 -49.98
N TRP A 26 -15.63 12.85 -50.54
CA TRP A 26 -16.60 12.61 -51.62
C TRP A 26 -15.91 12.15 -52.90
N TRP A 27 -14.74 12.70 -53.21
CA TRP A 27 -13.94 12.27 -54.35
C TRP A 27 -13.47 10.82 -54.20
N SER A 28 -13.06 10.40 -52.99
CA SER A 28 -12.66 9.02 -52.74
C SER A 28 -13.85 8.05 -52.90
N CYS A 29 -15.05 8.43 -52.45
CA CYS A 29 -16.27 7.64 -52.64
C CYS A 29 -16.62 7.45 -54.12
N VAL A 30 -16.57 8.53 -54.91
CA VAL A 30 -16.84 8.48 -56.36
C VAL A 30 -15.75 7.71 -57.10
N ALA A 31 -14.48 7.93 -56.77
CA ALA A 31 -13.36 7.20 -57.34
C ALA A 31 -13.46 5.69 -57.05
N GLY A 32 -13.85 5.31 -55.83
CA GLY A 32 -14.12 3.93 -55.44
C GLY A 32 -15.27 3.30 -56.24
N ALA A 33 -16.38 4.03 -56.42
CA ALA A 33 -17.52 3.58 -57.22
C ALA A 33 -17.19 3.43 -58.71
N LEU A 34 -16.31 4.27 -59.26
CA LEU A 34 -15.80 4.12 -60.62
C LEU A 34 -14.79 2.95 -60.75
N ALA A 35 -14.04 2.65 -59.69
CA ALA A 35 -13.12 1.53 -59.67
C ALA A 35 -13.85 0.18 -59.58
N ASP A 36 -15.00 0.12 -58.90
CA ASP A 36 -15.83 -1.08 -58.76
C ASP A 36 -16.61 -1.42 -60.04
N GLU A 37 -16.43 -2.63 -60.55
CA GLU A 37 -17.04 -3.09 -61.80
C GLU A 37 -18.57 -3.13 -61.77
N ALA A 38 -19.15 -3.36 -60.60
CA ALA A 38 -20.61 -3.42 -60.45
C ALA A 38 -21.28 -2.03 -60.49
N THR A 39 -20.60 -0.98 -60.02
CA THR A 39 -21.18 0.36 -59.84
C THR A 39 -20.65 1.39 -60.83
N ARG A 40 -19.58 1.08 -61.57
CA ARG A 40 -18.90 1.98 -62.52
C ARG A 40 -19.80 2.61 -63.57
N VAL A 41 -20.59 1.79 -64.28
CA VAL A 41 -21.43 2.26 -65.40
C VAL A 41 -22.49 3.26 -64.92
N ALA A 42 -23.23 2.88 -63.87
CA ALA A 42 -24.26 3.74 -63.28
C ALA A 42 -23.67 5.04 -62.69
N THR A 43 -22.48 4.97 -62.07
CA THR A 43 -21.79 6.15 -61.53
C THR A 43 -21.38 7.10 -62.66
N TYR A 44 -20.83 6.58 -63.77
CA TYR A 44 -20.43 7.38 -64.91
C TYR A 44 -21.61 8.10 -65.60
N GLU A 45 -22.76 7.43 -65.73
CA GLU A 45 -23.99 8.02 -66.25
C GLU A 45 -24.50 9.18 -65.38
N GLN A 46 -24.53 8.99 -64.06
CA GLN A 46 -24.90 10.03 -63.10
C GLN A 46 -23.95 11.25 -63.16
N MET A 47 -22.64 11.01 -63.23
CA MET A 47 -21.65 12.09 -63.41
C MET A 47 -21.88 12.87 -64.70
N SER A 48 -22.20 12.19 -65.79
CA SER A 48 -22.52 12.81 -67.08
C SER A 48 -23.78 13.69 -66.99
N ALA A 49 -24.74 13.32 -66.14
CA ALA A 49 -25.93 14.10 -65.82
C ALA A 49 -25.69 15.23 -64.80
N ARG A 50 -24.45 15.40 -64.30
CA ARG A 50 -24.05 16.40 -63.29
C ARG A 50 -24.78 16.30 -61.94
N VAL A 51 -25.41 15.16 -61.66
CA VAL A 51 -26.10 14.89 -60.39
C VAL A 51 -25.77 13.47 -59.96
N ILE A 52 -25.32 13.28 -58.72
CA ILE A 52 -24.96 11.98 -58.16
C ILE A 52 -25.86 11.69 -56.96
N ASP A 53 -26.52 10.53 -56.94
CA ASP A 53 -27.23 10.01 -55.77
C ASP A 53 -26.22 9.34 -54.83
N LEU A 54 -25.98 9.97 -53.68
CA LEU A 54 -25.00 9.54 -52.69
C LEU A 54 -25.32 8.16 -52.11
N LEU A 55 -26.60 7.77 -52.04
CA LEU A 55 -27.00 6.47 -51.49
C LEU A 55 -26.68 5.30 -52.43
N THR A 56 -26.34 5.61 -53.70
CA THR A 56 -25.89 4.62 -54.68
C THR A 56 -24.38 4.35 -54.60
N LEU A 57 -23.62 5.19 -53.88
CA LEU A 57 -22.18 5.00 -53.72
C LEU A 57 -21.90 3.87 -52.71
N PRO A 58 -21.08 2.86 -53.06
CA PRO A 58 -20.90 1.65 -52.25
C PRO A 58 -20.25 1.91 -50.88
N ALA A 59 -19.43 2.96 -50.76
CA ALA A 59 -18.74 3.33 -49.53
C ALA A 59 -19.58 4.26 -48.61
N TYR A 60 -20.67 4.83 -49.12
CA TYR A 60 -21.51 5.78 -48.38
C TYR A 60 -22.83 5.13 -47.93
N GLY A 61 -23.36 5.52 -46.77
CA GLY A 61 -24.53 4.90 -46.14
C GLY A 61 -24.35 3.45 -45.67
N ARG A 62 -23.14 2.86 -45.71
CA ARG A 62 -22.85 1.50 -45.19
C ARG A 62 -21.66 1.46 -44.23
N TYR A 63 -21.77 0.64 -43.17
CA TYR A 63 -20.66 0.35 -42.26
C TYR A 63 -19.50 -0.32 -43.02
N GLN A 64 -18.33 0.30 -42.98
CA GLN A 64 -17.09 -0.22 -43.60
C GLN A 64 -16.28 -1.12 -42.64
N HIS A 65 -16.86 -1.49 -41.50
CA HIS A 65 -16.24 -2.30 -40.47
C HIS A 65 -17.28 -3.22 -39.83
N ILE A 66 -16.81 -4.30 -39.23
CA ILE A 66 -17.65 -5.18 -38.41
C ILE A 66 -17.72 -4.67 -36.96
N TYR A 67 -18.71 -5.15 -36.20
CA TYR A 67 -18.90 -4.77 -34.80
C TYR A 67 -17.64 -5.02 -33.94
N GLU A 68 -16.90 -6.10 -34.21
CA GLU A 68 -15.68 -6.45 -33.48
C GLU A 68 -14.53 -5.47 -33.73
N GLU A 69 -14.36 -5.01 -34.98
CA GLU A 69 -13.36 -3.98 -35.34
C GLU A 69 -13.70 -2.64 -34.68
N MET A 70 -14.98 -2.28 -34.66
CA MET A 70 -15.45 -1.09 -33.95
C MET A 70 -15.15 -1.20 -32.45
N LEU A 71 -15.46 -2.32 -31.81
CA LEU A 71 -15.23 -2.51 -30.38
C LEU A 71 -13.74 -2.47 -30.02
N ALA A 72 -12.87 -2.99 -30.89
CA ALA A 72 -11.42 -2.91 -30.72
C ALA A 72 -10.93 -1.44 -30.71
N ALA A 73 -11.45 -0.60 -31.60
CA ALA A 73 -11.12 0.83 -31.67
C ALA A 73 -11.56 1.63 -30.42
N HIS A 74 -12.62 1.18 -29.72
CA HIS A 74 -13.08 1.84 -28.49
C HIS A 74 -12.06 1.75 -27.34
N GLY A 75 -11.18 0.73 -27.33
CA GLY A 75 -10.19 0.55 -26.27
C GLY A 75 -9.27 1.76 -26.09
N GLU A 76 -8.85 2.38 -27.20
CA GLU A 76 -8.00 3.58 -27.18
C GLU A 76 -8.78 4.82 -26.73
N LEU A 77 -10.06 4.91 -27.09
CA LEU A 77 -10.94 6.02 -26.73
C LEU A 77 -11.32 6.02 -25.25
N VAL A 78 -11.58 4.85 -24.66
CA VAL A 78 -11.89 4.71 -23.22
C VAL A 78 -10.76 5.29 -22.36
N ALA A 79 -9.50 5.06 -22.74
CA ALA A 79 -8.35 5.63 -22.05
C ALA A 79 -8.31 7.18 -22.14
N ALA A 80 -8.81 7.76 -23.24
CA ALA A 80 -8.78 9.20 -23.48
C ALA A 80 -9.95 9.97 -22.82
N VAL A 81 -11.09 9.32 -22.58
CA VAL A 81 -12.31 9.96 -22.06
C VAL A 81 -12.25 10.23 -20.55
N GLY A 82 -11.36 9.53 -19.82
CA GLY A 82 -11.16 9.70 -18.38
C GLY A 82 -12.48 9.54 -17.60
N ASP A 83 -12.75 10.45 -16.67
CA ASP A 83 -13.90 10.35 -15.75
C ASP A 83 -15.25 10.78 -16.36
N ARG A 84 -15.29 11.14 -17.66
CA ARG A 84 -16.54 11.62 -18.29
C ARG A 84 -17.50 10.49 -18.64
N VAL A 85 -17.00 9.25 -18.74
CA VAL A 85 -17.79 8.06 -19.05
C VAL A 85 -17.37 6.95 -18.12
N THR A 86 -18.34 6.34 -17.43
CA THR A 86 -18.12 5.12 -16.65
C THR A 86 -18.41 3.91 -17.53
N VAL A 87 -17.36 3.17 -17.91
CA VAL A 87 -17.53 1.90 -18.61
C VAL A 87 -18.07 0.85 -17.64
N LEU A 88 -19.23 0.27 -17.97
CA LEU A 88 -19.80 -0.86 -17.25
C LEU A 88 -19.39 -2.15 -17.94
N HIS A 89 -18.59 -2.96 -17.27
CA HIS A 89 -18.27 -4.30 -17.72
C HIS A 89 -19.43 -5.24 -17.38
N LEU A 90 -19.80 -6.14 -18.31
CA LEU A 90 -20.83 -7.16 -18.06
C LEU A 90 -20.41 -8.19 -16.99
N GLY A 91 -19.16 -8.15 -16.54
CA GLY A 91 -18.56 -9.10 -15.62
C GLY A 91 -18.11 -10.37 -16.32
N GLY A 92 -17.13 -11.06 -15.74
CA GLY A 92 -16.77 -12.42 -16.06
C GLY A 92 -17.61 -13.44 -15.29
N PRO A 93 -17.21 -14.72 -15.29
CA PRO A 93 -17.85 -15.76 -14.49
C PRO A 93 -17.89 -15.39 -13.00
N LEU A 94 -19.01 -15.66 -12.33
CA LEU A 94 -19.25 -15.26 -10.93
C LEU A 94 -18.09 -15.61 -9.98
N GLU A 95 -17.56 -16.83 -10.09
CA GLU A 95 -16.44 -17.27 -9.24
C GLU A 95 -15.17 -16.44 -9.45
N GLN A 96 -14.91 -16.00 -10.68
CA GLN A 96 -13.76 -15.18 -11.01
C GLN A 96 -13.94 -13.76 -10.47
N GLU A 97 -15.14 -13.19 -10.61
CA GLU A 97 -15.49 -11.86 -10.07
C GLU A 97 -15.43 -11.83 -8.54
N VAL A 98 -16.01 -12.83 -7.88
CA VAL A 98 -15.97 -12.97 -6.40
C VAL A 98 -14.52 -13.07 -5.92
N ARG A 99 -13.70 -13.87 -6.60
CA ARG A 99 -12.27 -14.00 -6.25
C ARG A 99 -11.50 -12.71 -6.50
N ALA A 100 -11.72 -12.04 -7.63
CA ALA A 100 -11.03 -10.79 -7.95
C ALA A 100 -11.37 -9.69 -6.93
N LEU A 101 -12.65 -9.54 -6.58
CA LEU A 101 -13.10 -8.59 -5.55
C LEU A 101 -12.55 -8.95 -4.17
N TYR A 102 -12.56 -10.23 -3.80
CA TYR A 102 -11.96 -10.69 -2.55
C TYR A 102 -10.48 -10.30 -2.45
N LEU A 103 -9.68 -10.62 -3.47
CA LEU A 103 -8.25 -10.33 -3.49
C LEU A 103 -7.98 -8.81 -3.43
N ALA A 104 -8.77 -8.01 -4.15
CA ALA A 104 -8.65 -6.56 -4.16
C ALA A 104 -8.99 -5.94 -2.79
N LEU A 105 -10.11 -6.33 -2.17
CA LEU A 105 -10.52 -5.79 -0.87
C LEU A 105 -9.60 -6.27 0.26
N ALA A 106 -9.28 -7.56 0.30
CA ALA A 106 -8.39 -8.12 1.30
C ALA A 106 -6.97 -7.52 1.19
N GLY A 107 -6.47 -7.28 -0.03
CA GLY A 107 -5.17 -6.69 -0.30
C GLY A 107 -5.10 -5.15 -0.22
N SER A 108 -6.22 -4.46 0.03
CA SER A 108 -6.26 -2.99 0.07
C SER A 108 -5.29 -2.42 1.11
N SER A 109 -4.51 -1.43 0.70
CA SER A 109 -3.62 -0.64 1.58
C SER A 109 -4.34 0.47 2.34
N THR A 110 -5.59 0.77 1.97
CA THR A 110 -6.44 1.77 2.61
C THR A 110 -7.49 1.06 3.48
N PRO A 111 -7.70 1.51 4.73
CA PRO A 111 -8.77 0.97 5.58
C PRO A 111 -10.13 1.03 4.88
N LEU A 112 -10.88 -0.07 4.95
CA LEU A 112 -12.22 -0.17 4.38
C LEU A 112 -13.24 0.51 5.31
N SER A 113 -14.36 0.95 4.74
CA SER A 113 -15.54 1.36 5.51
C SER A 113 -16.18 0.15 6.20
N ASP A 114 -17.08 0.40 7.15
CA ASP A 114 -17.84 -0.68 7.82
C ASP A 114 -18.62 -1.55 6.83
N GLU A 115 -19.13 -0.94 5.76
CA GLU A 115 -19.78 -1.66 4.66
C GLU A 115 -18.79 -2.53 3.90
N GLY A 116 -17.64 -1.97 3.52
CA GLY A 116 -16.58 -2.73 2.85
C GLY A 116 -16.04 -3.89 3.69
N LEU A 117 -15.99 -3.77 5.02
CA LEU A 117 -15.61 -4.86 5.92
C LEU A 117 -16.68 -5.97 5.97
N ARG A 118 -17.97 -5.62 5.91
CA ARG A 118 -19.05 -6.62 5.82
C ARG A 118 -18.99 -7.38 4.49
N ASP A 119 -18.81 -6.65 3.38
CA ASP A 119 -18.69 -7.24 2.05
C ASP A 119 -17.45 -8.15 1.96
N LEU A 120 -16.31 -7.69 2.49
CA LEU A 120 -15.11 -8.51 2.60
C LEU A 120 -15.37 -9.79 3.40
N GLY A 121 -16.15 -9.73 4.49
CA GLY A 121 -16.51 -10.91 5.28
C GLY A 121 -17.29 -11.96 4.49
N VAL A 122 -18.25 -11.52 3.68
CA VAL A 122 -19.03 -12.40 2.78
C VAL A 122 -18.11 -13.04 1.74
N LEU A 123 -17.33 -12.22 1.03
CA LEU A 123 -16.41 -12.68 0.00
C LEU A 123 -15.34 -13.65 0.56
N ALA A 124 -14.79 -13.33 1.73
CA ALA A 124 -13.81 -14.18 2.41
C ALA A 124 -14.39 -15.55 2.77
N GLY A 125 -15.69 -15.65 3.10
CA GLY A 125 -16.37 -16.92 3.33
C GLY A 125 -16.34 -17.84 2.10
N HIS A 126 -16.54 -17.28 0.91
CA HIS A 126 -16.47 -18.02 -0.35
C HIS A 126 -15.03 -18.33 -0.80
N CYS A 127 -14.07 -17.44 -0.49
CA CYS A 127 -12.70 -17.55 -0.95
C CYS A 127 -11.72 -18.16 0.06
N ALA A 128 -12.16 -18.56 1.26
CA ALA A 128 -11.28 -19.03 2.32
C ALA A 128 -10.41 -20.24 1.94
N ALA A 129 -10.90 -21.15 1.10
CA ALA A 129 -10.14 -22.30 0.61
C ALA A 129 -9.36 -22.03 -0.69
N GLY A 130 -9.55 -20.86 -1.32
CA GLY A 130 -8.96 -20.49 -2.60
C GLY A 130 -7.66 -19.69 -2.48
N PRO A 131 -7.20 -19.09 -3.60
CA PRO A 131 -6.07 -18.16 -3.59
C PRO A 131 -6.27 -17.01 -2.60
N GLN A 132 -5.19 -16.63 -1.93
CA GLN A 132 -5.16 -15.55 -0.94
C GLN A 132 -4.33 -14.38 -1.46
N PRO A 133 -4.57 -13.15 -1.01
CA PRO A 133 -3.71 -12.02 -1.38
C PRO A 133 -2.30 -12.23 -0.83
N ASP A 134 -1.27 -11.81 -1.57
CA ASP A 134 0.13 -11.91 -1.14
C ASP A 134 0.36 -11.22 0.21
N HIS A 135 -0.28 -10.06 0.40
CA HIS A 135 -0.22 -9.28 1.63
C HIS A 135 -1.59 -8.69 1.98
N ILE A 136 -1.92 -8.71 3.27
CA ILE A 136 -3.10 -8.04 3.85
C ILE A 136 -2.58 -6.93 4.77
N PRO A 137 -2.31 -5.72 4.27
CA PRO A 137 -1.62 -4.68 5.05
C PRO A 137 -2.51 -4.08 6.15
N VAL A 138 -3.83 -4.00 5.92
CA VAL A 138 -4.81 -3.48 6.88
C VAL A 138 -5.19 -4.57 7.89
N ARG A 139 -5.11 -4.22 9.18
CA ARG A 139 -5.26 -5.18 10.29
C ARG A 139 -6.70 -5.65 10.47
N GLU A 140 -7.64 -4.74 10.22
CA GLU A 140 -9.08 -4.95 10.23
C GLU A 140 -9.48 -5.95 9.16
N ASN A 141 -8.99 -5.76 7.93
CA ASN A 141 -9.19 -6.69 6.82
C ASN A 141 -8.66 -8.09 7.18
N ARG A 142 -7.46 -8.18 7.76
CA ARG A 142 -6.87 -9.46 8.20
C ARG A 142 -7.73 -10.17 9.25
N ALA A 143 -8.28 -9.43 10.21
CA ALA A 143 -9.15 -10.00 11.23
C ALA A 143 -10.45 -10.54 10.62
N VAL A 144 -11.07 -9.80 9.70
CA VAL A 144 -12.28 -10.24 8.97
C VAL A 144 -12.00 -11.50 8.15
N VAL A 145 -10.92 -11.50 7.37
CA VAL A 145 -10.51 -12.66 6.57
C VAL A 145 -10.29 -13.88 7.47
N ASN A 146 -9.55 -13.74 8.57
CA ASN A 146 -9.31 -14.85 9.48
C ASN A 146 -10.57 -15.32 10.21
N ARG A 147 -11.54 -14.43 10.49
CA ARG A 147 -12.85 -14.84 11.03
C ARG A 147 -13.58 -15.77 10.06
N ALA A 148 -13.58 -15.46 8.77
CA ALA A 148 -14.15 -16.34 7.74
C ALA A 148 -13.39 -17.68 7.64
N ARG A 149 -12.05 -17.64 7.73
CA ARG A 149 -11.21 -18.86 7.68
C ARG A 149 -11.45 -19.79 8.87
N ILE A 150 -11.67 -19.26 10.07
CA ILE A 150 -12.07 -20.06 11.25
C ILE A 150 -13.38 -20.81 11.00
N ALA A 151 -14.37 -20.16 10.37
CA ALA A 151 -15.68 -20.75 10.12
C ALA A 151 -15.61 -21.97 9.19
N VAL A 152 -14.61 -22.02 8.29
CA VAL A 152 -14.37 -23.15 7.38
C VAL A 152 -13.19 -24.04 7.78
N HIS A 153 -12.63 -23.84 8.98
CA HIS A 153 -11.46 -24.57 9.50
C HIS A 153 -10.19 -24.48 8.62
N ALA A 154 -9.99 -23.35 7.95
CA ALA A 154 -8.78 -23.08 7.18
C ALA A 154 -7.66 -22.46 8.05
N ASP A 155 -6.41 -22.64 7.64
CA ASP A 155 -5.23 -22.11 8.35
C ASP A 155 -5.26 -20.58 8.44
N LEU A 156 -4.85 -20.00 9.56
CA LEU A 156 -4.90 -18.55 9.75
C LEU A 156 -3.78 -17.81 9.01
N LEU A 157 -4.11 -16.65 8.42
CA LEU A 157 -3.17 -15.71 7.80
C LEU A 157 -2.71 -14.69 8.85
N LEU A 158 -1.68 -15.05 9.63
CA LEU A 158 -1.16 -14.23 10.74
C LEU A 158 0.28 -13.78 10.44
N ASN A 159 0.57 -12.49 10.65
CA ASN A 159 1.95 -12.00 10.59
C ASN A 159 2.53 -11.79 11.98
N THR A 160 1.72 -11.41 12.96
CA THR A 160 2.16 -11.02 14.31
C THR A 160 1.33 -11.70 15.38
N VAL A 161 1.86 -11.77 16.60
CA VAL A 161 1.11 -12.26 17.76
C VAL A 161 -0.11 -11.37 18.05
N THR A 162 -0.03 -10.07 17.75
CA THR A 162 -1.14 -9.14 17.92
C THR A 162 -2.28 -9.41 16.94
N ASP A 163 -2.03 -10.01 15.78
CA ASP A 163 -3.11 -10.40 14.86
C ASP A 163 -4.03 -11.45 15.48
N VAL A 164 -3.51 -12.31 16.38
CA VAL A 164 -4.32 -13.25 17.15
C VAL A 164 -5.21 -12.52 18.15
N LEU A 165 -4.70 -11.48 18.84
CA LEU A 165 -5.55 -10.63 19.70
C LEU A 165 -6.66 -9.96 18.91
N ARG A 166 -6.34 -9.42 17.73
CA ARG A 166 -7.31 -8.77 16.84
C ARG A 166 -8.38 -9.72 16.35
N LEU A 167 -7.99 -10.94 15.98
CA LEU A 167 -8.93 -12.00 15.61
C LEU A 167 -9.80 -12.42 16.80
N ALA A 168 -9.22 -12.59 17.99
CA ALA A 168 -9.98 -12.91 19.20
C ALA A 168 -10.97 -11.79 19.58
N ALA A 169 -10.59 -10.53 19.34
CA ALA A 169 -11.47 -9.38 19.52
C ALA A 169 -12.62 -9.41 18.51
N ALA A 170 -12.32 -9.62 17.22
CA ALA A 170 -13.33 -9.77 16.17
C ALA A 170 -14.33 -10.92 16.46
N LEU A 171 -13.83 -12.08 16.93
CA LEU A 171 -14.67 -13.23 17.31
C LEU A 171 -15.54 -12.96 18.54
N SER A 172 -15.17 -11.96 19.36
CA SER A 172 -15.93 -11.52 20.52
C SER A 172 -16.81 -10.30 20.23
N ASP A 173 -16.89 -9.87 18.97
CA ASP A 173 -17.51 -8.63 18.50
C ASP A 173 -17.00 -7.37 19.25
N GLY A 174 -15.69 -7.34 19.54
CA GLY A 174 -14.99 -6.20 20.12
C GLY A 174 -14.20 -5.38 19.09
N ASP A 175 -13.50 -4.36 19.56
CA ASP A 175 -12.69 -3.46 18.73
C ASP A 175 -11.40 -4.13 18.21
N VAL A 176 -11.34 -4.35 16.89
CA VAL A 176 -10.19 -4.91 16.19
C VAL A 176 -8.97 -3.97 16.22
N GLY A 177 -9.19 -2.67 16.38
CA GLY A 177 -8.14 -1.68 16.58
C GLY A 177 -7.38 -1.86 17.90
N LEU A 178 -7.99 -2.57 18.87
CA LEU A 178 -7.51 -2.71 20.24
C LEU A 178 -7.34 -1.34 20.94
N VAL A 179 -8.13 -0.34 20.54
CA VAL A 179 -8.20 0.95 21.22
C VAL A 179 -9.04 0.79 22.47
N GLU A 180 -10.18 0.10 22.36
CA GLU A 180 -11.03 -0.23 23.49
C GLU A 180 -10.74 -1.64 24.03
N PRO A 181 -10.73 -1.82 25.37
CA PRO A 181 -10.56 -3.14 25.97
C PRO A 181 -11.67 -4.11 25.51
N THR A 182 -11.29 -5.25 24.94
CA THR A 182 -12.27 -6.26 24.52
C THR A 182 -12.64 -7.21 25.66
N HIS A 183 -13.93 -7.44 25.85
CA HIS A 183 -14.45 -8.52 26.70
C HIS A 183 -14.50 -9.83 25.89
N PHE A 184 -13.49 -10.68 26.06
CA PHE A 184 -13.41 -11.95 25.32
C PHE A 184 -14.51 -12.93 25.73
N ARG A 185 -15.27 -13.40 24.74
CA ARG A 185 -16.31 -14.42 24.91
C ARG A 185 -15.70 -15.79 25.15
N ALA A 186 -16.53 -16.75 25.60
CA ALA A 186 -16.13 -18.15 25.64
C ALA A 186 -15.86 -18.66 24.23
N LEU A 187 -14.65 -19.17 23.99
CA LEU A 187 -14.23 -19.68 22.68
C LEU A 187 -14.37 -21.20 22.66
N GLY A 188 -15.00 -21.73 21.61
CA GLY A 188 -15.11 -23.18 21.39
C GLY A 188 -13.73 -23.83 21.23
N ARG A 189 -13.62 -25.13 21.56
CA ARG A 189 -12.36 -25.88 21.49
C ARG A 189 -11.64 -25.78 20.13
N PRO A 190 -12.31 -25.86 18.95
CA PRO A 190 -11.63 -25.70 17.67
C PRO A 190 -11.00 -24.32 17.50
N VAL A 191 -11.70 -23.27 17.93
CA VAL A 191 -11.21 -21.88 17.84
C VAL A 191 -10.01 -21.68 18.76
N ARG A 192 -10.07 -22.17 20.02
CA ARG A 192 -8.93 -22.08 20.95
C ARG A 192 -7.68 -22.72 20.36
N ARG A 193 -7.85 -23.92 19.78
CA ARG A 193 -6.78 -24.67 19.12
C ARG A 193 -6.18 -23.92 17.93
N ALA A 194 -7.02 -23.34 17.07
CA ALA A 194 -6.55 -22.56 15.92
C ALA A 194 -5.76 -21.31 16.33
N LEU A 195 -6.22 -20.59 17.36
CA LEU A 195 -5.53 -19.40 17.87
C LEU A 195 -4.18 -19.76 18.52
N LEU A 196 -4.12 -20.83 19.30
CA LEU A 196 -2.88 -21.30 19.91
C LEU A 196 -1.89 -21.81 18.85
N ALA A 197 -2.34 -22.61 17.89
CA ALA A 197 -1.50 -23.05 16.78
C ALA A 197 -0.96 -21.86 15.95
N GLY A 198 -1.80 -20.84 15.73
CA GLY A 198 -1.41 -19.62 15.05
C GLY A 198 -0.34 -18.82 15.81
N LEU A 199 -0.49 -18.65 17.13
CA LEU A 199 0.55 -18.03 17.97
C LEU A 199 1.85 -18.82 17.92
N ASP A 200 1.75 -20.15 18.00
CA ASP A 200 2.90 -21.04 18.00
C ASP A 200 3.70 -20.90 16.70
N ALA A 201 3.02 -20.99 15.56
CA ALA A 201 3.64 -20.86 14.24
C ALA A 201 4.29 -19.49 14.02
N VAL A 202 3.61 -18.40 14.43
CA VAL A 202 4.15 -17.04 14.28
C VAL A 202 5.46 -16.86 15.06
N VAL A 203 5.51 -17.36 16.30
CA VAL A 203 6.69 -17.24 17.17
C VAL A 203 7.78 -18.24 16.79
N ALA A 204 7.42 -19.45 16.35
CA ALA A 204 8.38 -20.43 15.85
C ALA A 204 9.13 -19.91 14.62
N ALA A 205 8.41 -19.25 13.70
CA ALA A 205 8.99 -18.66 12.50
C ALA A 205 9.87 -17.43 12.80
N ASP A 206 9.51 -16.62 13.80
CA ASP A 206 10.25 -15.42 14.19
C ASP A 206 10.08 -15.11 15.70
N PRO A 207 11.01 -15.56 16.55
CA PRO A 207 10.96 -15.31 17.98
C PRO A 207 10.97 -13.83 18.37
N ALA A 208 11.46 -12.93 17.50
CA ALA A 208 11.49 -11.49 17.79
C ALA A 208 10.08 -10.88 17.92
N LYS A 209 9.07 -11.54 17.35
CA LYS A 209 7.65 -11.12 17.45
C LYS A 209 7.09 -11.23 18.86
N LEU A 210 7.75 -11.93 19.78
CA LEU A 210 7.39 -11.92 21.21
C LEU A 210 7.45 -10.51 21.81
N ALA A 211 8.29 -9.62 21.26
CA ALA A 211 8.38 -8.25 21.74
C ALA A 211 7.06 -7.47 21.61
N ASP A 212 6.20 -7.81 20.64
CA ASP A 212 4.91 -7.15 20.41
C ASP A 212 3.91 -7.43 21.53
N VAL A 213 4.12 -8.48 22.33
CA VAL A 213 3.31 -8.80 23.52
C VAL A 213 3.37 -7.68 24.55
N ASN A 214 4.52 -6.99 24.67
CA ASN A 214 4.72 -5.94 25.66
C ASN A 214 3.74 -4.77 25.53
N GLY A 215 3.27 -4.49 24.30
CA GLY A 215 2.29 -3.42 24.04
C GLY A 215 0.86 -3.76 24.47
N HIS A 216 0.56 -5.04 24.69
CA HIS A 216 -0.79 -5.56 24.92
C HIS A 216 -0.83 -6.63 26.03
N ARG A 217 0.01 -6.48 27.07
CA ARG A 217 0.22 -7.52 28.09
C ARG A 217 -1.08 -7.90 28.81
N GLU A 218 -1.90 -6.92 29.17
CA GLU A 218 -3.14 -7.16 29.90
C GLU A 218 -4.19 -7.84 29.01
N GLU A 219 -4.26 -7.48 27.72
CA GLU A 219 -5.11 -8.15 26.73
C GLU A 219 -4.70 -9.61 26.56
N PHE A 220 -3.39 -9.89 26.47
CA PHE A 220 -2.89 -11.27 26.37
C PHE A 220 -3.14 -12.10 27.63
N LYS A 221 -3.06 -11.52 28.83
CA LYS A 221 -3.44 -12.21 30.07
C LYS A 221 -4.91 -12.61 30.04
N ARG A 222 -5.81 -11.66 29.71
CA ARG A 222 -7.26 -11.91 29.58
C ARG A 222 -7.57 -12.96 28.50
N LEU A 223 -6.87 -12.92 27.36
CA LEU A 223 -7.05 -13.94 26.32
C LEU A 223 -6.54 -15.30 26.79
N GLY A 224 -5.41 -15.36 27.51
CA GLY A 224 -4.84 -16.58 28.06
C GLY A 224 -5.79 -17.32 29.00
N GLU A 225 -6.57 -16.60 29.80
CA GLU A 225 -7.64 -17.16 30.64
C GLU A 225 -8.74 -17.84 29.82
N ARG A 226 -8.99 -17.40 28.58
CA ARG A 226 -9.98 -18.04 27.68
C ARG A 226 -9.39 -19.17 26.85
N LEU A 227 -8.10 -19.12 26.53
CA LEU A 227 -7.44 -20.11 25.67
C LEU A 227 -6.92 -21.33 26.42
N HIS A 228 -6.63 -21.20 27.71
CA HIS A 228 -6.06 -22.26 28.56
C HIS A 228 -4.81 -22.92 27.92
N PRO A 229 -3.74 -22.16 27.63
CA PRO A 229 -2.58 -22.66 26.89
C PRO A 229 -1.88 -23.88 27.55
N HIS A 230 -1.99 -24.02 28.87
CA HIS A 230 -1.42 -25.15 29.61
C HIS A 230 -2.08 -26.50 29.31
N GLU A 231 -3.30 -26.50 28.74
CA GLU A 231 -3.98 -27.73 28.29
C GLU A 231 -3.40 -28.27 26.96
N TYR A 232 -2.51 -27.52 26.30
CA TYR A 232 -2.00 -27.83 24.96
C TYR A 232 -0.47 -27.79 24.90
N PRO A 233 0.24 -28.77 25.51
CA PRO A 233 1.70 -28.78 25.59
C PRO A 233 2.41 -28.89 24.22
N GLN A 234 1.69 -29.29 23.16
CA GLN A 234 2.23 -29.34 21.80
C GLN A 234 2.51 -27.96 21.18
N TRP A 235 2.09 -26.86 21.81
CA TRP A 235 2.32 -25.49 21.34
C TRP A 235 3.16 -24.68 22.35
N PRO A 236 4.45 -25.01 22.50
CA PRO A 236 5.33 -24.39 23.49
C PRO A 236 5.62 -22.90 23.21
N HIS A 237 5.65 -22.49 21.94
CA HIS A 237 5.89 -21.10 21.58
C HIS A 237 4.65 -20.24 21.89
N ALA A 238 3.44 -20.79 21.71
CA ALA A 238 2.22 -20.14 22.18
C ALA A 238 2.21 -19.96 23.70
N ALA A 239 2.65 -20.97 24.48
CA ALA A 239 2.77 -20.83 25.94
C ALA A 239 3.74 -19.70 26.34
N THR A 240 4.82 -19.51 25.57
CA THR A 240 5.81 -18.45 25.80
C THR A 240 5.20 -17.06 25.62
N VAL A 241 4.28 -16.86 24.68
CA VAL A 241 3.53 -15.59 24.52
C VAL A 241 2.87 -15.19 25.84
N PHE A 242 2.20 -16.12 26.51
CA PHE A 242 1.52 -15.85 27.78
C PHE A 242 2.50 -15.71 28.96
N ALA A 243 3.62 -16.42 28.94
CA ALA A 243 4.69 -16.23 29.92
C ALA A 243 5.29 -14.81 29.83
N VAL A 244 5.52 -14.30 28.61
CA VAL A 244 5.94 -12.90 28.37
C VAL A 244 4.88 -11.92 28.86
N ALA A 245 3.60 -12.17 28.59
CA ALA A 245 2.51 -11.31 29.06
C ALA A 245 2.50 -11.20 30.61
N ARG A 246 2.67 -12.33 31.30
CA ARG A 246 2.80 -12.38 32.78
C ARG A 246 4.10 -11.75 33.30
N GLY A 247 5.14 -11.71 32.49
CA GLY A 247 6.46 -11.21 32.87
C GLY A 247 7.40 -12.30 33.40
N ASP A 248 7.02 -13.57 33.22
CA ASP A 248 7.83 -14.74 33.60
C ASP A 248 9.04 -14.89 32.66
N VAL A 249 8.90 -14.44 31.41
CA VAL A 249 9.93 -14.45 30.37
C VAL A 249 10.11 -13.04 29.82
N ALA A 250 11.35 -12.59 29.70
CA ALA A 250 11.66 -11.31 29.08
C ALA A 250 11.64 -11.43 27.54
N ALA A 251 10.93 -10.52 26.88
CA ALA A 251 10.99 -10.35 25.42
C ALA A 251 11.59 -8.98 25.11
N ALA A 252 12.89 -8.97 24.77
CA ALA A 252 13.61 -7.75 24.45
C ALA A 252 13.05 -7.12 23.16
N THR A 253 12.66 -5.85 23.23
CA THR A 253 12.24 -5.11 22.04
C THR A 253 13.44 -4.70 21.22
N PHE A 254 13.25 -4.53 19.90
CA PHE A 254 14.28 -3.99 19.02
C PHE A 254 14.87 -2.68 19.57
N ASP A 255 14.02 -1.77 20.07
CA ASP A 255 14.47 -0.50 20.62
C ASP A 255 15.25 -0.69 21.93
N SER A 256 14.86 -1.64 22.79
CA SER A 256 15.60 -1.95 24.02
C SER A 256 17.01 -2.48 23.72
N VAL A 257 17.15 -3.32 22.71
CA VAL A 257 18.46 -3.85 22.30
C VAL A 257 19.32 -2.74 21.72
N VAL A 258 18.78 -1.92 20.82
CA VAL A 258 19.49 -0.76 20.26
C VAL A 258 19.91 0.21 21.36
N GLU A 259 19.03 0.50 22.31
CA GLU A 259 19.35 1.38 23.45
C GLU A 259 20.47 0.83 24.33
N HIS A 260 20.48 -0.49 24.57
CA HIS A 260 21.55 -1.16 25.31
C HIS A 260 22.90 -1.04 24.57
N MET A 261 22.93 -1.31 23.27
CA MET A 261 24.15 -1.20 22.44
C MET A 261 24.67 0.25 22.42
N LEU A 262 23.76 1.21 22.26
CA LEU A 262 24.10 2.64 22.30
C LEU A 262 24.61 3.08 23.68
N ALA A 263 24.13 2.48 24.77
CA ALA A 263 24.60 2.76 26.13
C ALA A 263 26.01 2.19 26.37
N GLN A 264 26.34 1.06 25.75
CA GLN A 264 27.68 0.46 25.78
C GLN A 264 28.68 1.13 24.84
N GLY A 265 28.23 2.04 23.96
CA GLY A 265 29.07 2.68 22.97
C GLY A 265 29.39 1.81 21.75
N ASP A 266 28.67 0.70 21.54
CA ASP A 266 28.86 -0.18 20.38
C ASP A 266 28.23 0.43 19.12
N VAL A 267 28.93 1.36 18.49
CA VAL A 267 28.49 2.03 17.26
C VAL A 267 28.38 1.04 16.10
N ALA A 268 29.38 0.18 15.93
CA ALA A 268 29.43 -0.75 14.81
C ALA A 268 28.29 -1.78 14.87
N GLY A 269 28.05 -2.38 16.03
CA GLY A 269 26.93 -3.29 16.23
C GLY A 269 25.58 -2.58 16.07
N THR A 270 25.44 -1.36 16.61
CA THR A 270 24.21 -0.58 16.45
C THR A 270 23.91 -0.28 14.98
N LEU A 271 24.93 0.06 14.17
CA LEU A 271 24.76 0.30 12.73
C LEU A 271 24.30 -0.96 11.99
N ARG A 272 24.86 -2.13 12.31
CA ARG A 272 24.43 -3.41 11.71
C ARG A 272 22.96 -3.68 12.03
N MET A 273 22.55 -3.50 13.28
CA MET A 273 21.17 -3.73 13.69
C MET A 273 20.18 -2.73 13.06
N LEU A 274 20.56 -1.46 12.99
CA LEU A 274 19.72 -0.39 12.43
C LEU A 274 19.70 -0.39 10.89
N GLY A 275 20.56 -1.15 10.22
CA GLY A 275 20.60 -1.23 8.75
C GLY A 275 19.26 -1.66 8.13
N ALA A 276 18.52 -2.56 8.79
CA ALA A 276 17.19 -2.99 8.36
C ALA A 276 16.06 -1.98 8.69
N ALA A 277 16.37 -0.90 9.42
CA ALA A 277 15.39 0.09 9.88
C ALA A 277 15.86 1.53 9.57
N PRO A 278 15.82 1.97 8.29
CA PRO A 278 16.40 3.25 7.85
C PRO A 278 15.91 4.45 8.65
N GLY A 279 14.60 4.52 8.91
CA GLY A 279 14.01 5.60 9.70
C GLY A 279 14.46 5.60 11.17
N ARG A 280 14.75 4.44 11.77
CA ARG A 280 15.27 4.36 13.16
C ARG A 280 16.75 4.76 13.18
N LEU A 281 17.54 4.32 12.19
CA LEU A 281 18.93 4.74 12.00
C LEU A 281 19.07 6.26 11.97
N LEU A 282 18.28 6.91 11.10
CA LEU A 282 18.32 8.35 10.94
C LEU A 282 17.91 9.12 12.21
N ARG A 283 16.96 8.59 13.00
CA ARG A 283 16.59 9.18 14.30
C ARG A 283 17.69 9.01 15.35
N ALA A 284 18.47 7.93 15.28
CA ALA A 284 19.61 7.69 16.17
C ALA A 284 20.90 8.41 15.73
N LEU A 285 20.91 9.06 14.55
CA LEU A 285 22.11 9.60 13.90
C LEU A 285 22.91 10.56 14.79
N ASP A 286 22.27 11.50 15.50
CA ASP A 286 23.02 12.42 16.38
C ASP A 286 23.74 11.66 17.51
N ARG A 287 23.09 10.65 18.09
CA ARG A 287 23.66 9.86 19.16
C ARG A 287 24.78 8.96 18.67
N LEU A 288 24.61 8.31 17.51
CA LEU A 288 25.66 7.52 16.86
C LEU A 288 26.92 8.34 16.58
N LEU A 289 26.76 9.55 16.02
CA LEU A 289 27.88 10.46 15.77
C LEU A 289 28.56 10.95 17.05
N ARG A 290 27.82 11.06 18.17
CA ARG A 290 28.39 11.42 19.48
C ARG A 290 29.08 10.24 20.16
N GLY A 291 28.63 9.01 19.89
CA GLY A 291 29.22 7.78 20.41
C GLY A 291 30.46 7.31 19.64
N ALA A 292 30.63 7.74 18.38
CA ALA A 292 31.79 7.38 17.56
C ALA A 292 33.11 7.95 18.13
N ALA A 293 33.98 7.03 18.55
CA ALA A 293 35.28 7.33 19.15
C ALA A 293 36.31 7.71 18.08
N SER A 294 36.26 7.08 16.90
CA SER A 294 37.22 7.31 15.81
C SER A 294 36.62 8.06 14.62
N GLN A 295 37.48 8.58 13.74
CA GLN A 295 37.02 9.17 12.48
C GLN A 295 36.44 8.10 11.54
N ALA A 296 37.03 6.89 11.51
CA ALA A 296 36.52 5.78 10.72
C ALA A 296 35.09 5.39 11.10
N GLU A 297 34.76 5.36 12.40
CA GLU A 297 33.40 5.10 12.87
C GLU A 297 32.43 6.22 12.45
N ARG A 298 32.86 7.49 12.51
CA ARG A 298 32.03 8.62 12.04
C ARG A 298 31.73 8.50 10.55
N ASP A 299 32.74 8.15 9.76
CA ASP A 299 32.59 7.95 8.31
C ASP A 299 31.65 6.78 8.01
N ALA A 300 31.73 5.68 8.79
CA ALA A 300 30.81 4.55 8.69
C ALA A 300 29.36 4.95 9.04
N VAL A 301 29.15 5.73 10.11
CA VAL A 301 27.81 6.25 10.47
C VAL A 301 27.23 7.10 9.35
N VAL A 302 28.05 7.91 8.70
CA VAL A 302 27.62 8.80 7.61
C VAL A 302 27.30 8.02 6.34
N ALA A 303 28.10 7.00 6.02
CA ALA A 303 27.82 6.09 4.92
C ALA A 303 26.48 5.36 5.13
N ALA A 304 26.26 4.81 6.32
CA ALA A 304 25.02 4.15 6.68
C ALA A 304 23.81 5.10 6.66
N ALA A 305 23.98 6.34 7.13
CA ALA A 305 22.92 7.36 7.05
C ALA A 305 22.58 7.73 5.60
N SER A 306 23.58 7.80 4.72
CA SER A 306 23.38 8.11 3.29
C SER A 306 22.60 6.99 2.58
N GLN A 307 22.90 5.73 2.89
CA GLN A 307 22.12 4.59 2.41
C GLN A 307 20.70 4.59 2.98
N ALA A 308 20.56 4.79 4.29
CA ALA A 308 19.27 4.84 4.97
C ALA A 308 18.37 5.97 4.45
N ALA A 309 18.93 7.07 3.95
CA ALA A 309 18.16 8.17 3.38
C ALA A 309 17.32 7.75 2.17
N GLN A 310 17.76 6.74 1.40
CA GLN A 310 17.05 6.24 0.22
C GLN A 310 15.77 5.47 0.58
N GLY A 311 15.76 4.79 1.74
CA GLY A 311 14.63 4.00 2.22
C GLY A 311 13.78 4.68 3.30
N ALA A 312 14.07 5.94 3.63
CA ALA A 312 13.37 6.68 4.68
C ALA A 312 12.29 7.60 4.11
N SER A 313 11.22 7.82 4.88
CA SER A 313 10.18 8.75 4.46
C SER A 313 10.67 10.21 4.48
N GLY A 314 10.16 11.03 3.57
CA GLY A 314 10.50 12.46 3.48
C GLY A 314 10.31 13.20 4.80
N ARG A 315 9.28 12.86 5.57
CA ARG A 315 9.05 13.40 6.92
C ARG A 315 10.24 13.17 7.87
N VAL A 316 10.86 11.98 7.83
CA VAL A 316 12.03 11.68 8.66
C VAL A 316 13.24 12.47 8.19
N LEU A 317 13.46 12.58 6.88
CA LEU A 317 14.56 13.34 6.31
C LEU A 317 14.48 14.83 6.71
N LEU A 318 13.30 15.43 6.59
CA LEU A 318 13.05 16.81 7.01
C LEU A 318 13.27 16.97 8.52
N ALA A 319 12.73 16.07 9.34
CA ALA A 319 12.93 16.12 10.80
C ALA A 319 14.42 16.05 11.19
N VAL A 320 15.21 15.20 10.52
CA VAL A 320 16.64 15.07 10.77
C VAL A 320 17.42 16.29 10.29
N ARG A 321 17.06 16.85 9.13
CA ARG A 321 17.62 18.10 8.62
C ARG A 321 17.39 19.24 9.61
N GLU A 322 16.14 19.46 10.01
CA GLU A 322 15.79 20.51 10.98
C GLU A 322 16.50 20.27 12.32
N HIS A 323 16.56 19.01 12.77
CA HIS A 323 17.29 18.66 13.98
C HIS A 323 18.75 19.14 13.92
N PHE A 324 19.46 18.90 12.82
CA PHE A 324 20.86 19.31 12.68
C PHE A 324 21.06 20.80 12.39
N LEU A 325 20.11 21.47 11.71
CA LEU A 325 20.19 22.91 11.45
C LEU A 325 19.94 23.76 12.70
N GLY A 326 19.02 23.31 13.58
CA GLY A 326 18.75 23.97 14.86
C GLY A 326 19.83 23.70 15.91
N ARG A 327 20.67 22.70 15.68
CA ARG A 327 21.63 22.19 16.65
C ARG A 327 22.77 23.19 16.91
N GLY A 328 22.84 23.73 18.13
CA GLY A 328 23.87 24.69 18.52
C GLY A 328 23.46 26.15 18.36
N ARG A 329 22.20 26.43 18.00
CA ARG A 329 21.62 27.77 18.13
C ARG A 329 21.34 28.07 19.61
N PRO A 330 21.42 29.33 20.06
CA PRO A 330 21.09 29.70 21.45
C PRO A 330 19.68 29.24 21.87
N GLU A 331 18.72 29.33 20.94
CA GLU A 331 17.33 28.88 21.09
C GLU A 331 17.18 27.36 21.28
N SER A 332 18.22 26.57 21.00
CA SER A 332 18.22 25.11 21.17
C SER A 332 18.70 24.65 22.56
N ALA A 333 18.85 25.57 23.52
CA ALA A 333 19.17 25.26 24.92
C ALA A 333 18.05 24.45 25.62
N THR A 334 16.86 24.40 25.04
CA THR A 334 15.69 23.71 25.56
C THR A 334 15.18 22.69 24.54
N ARG A 335 14.88 21.48 24.99
CA ARG A 335 14.30 20.39 24.18
C ARG A 335 12.87 20.17 24.59
N VAL A 336 12.00 20.05 23.58
CA VAL A 336 10.58 19.76 23.75
C VAL A 336 10.27 18.38 23.18
N PHE A 337 9.54 17.58 23.94
CA PHE A 337 9.09 16.26 23.54
C PHE A 337 7.58 16.19 23.69
N VAL A 338 6.86 15.93 22.60
CA VAL A 338 5.41 15.77 22.62
C VAL A 338 5.09 14.29 22.60
N ASN A 339 4.31 13.82 23.58
CA ASN A 339 3.85 12.44 23.61
C ASN A 339 2.62 12.24 22.69
N ARG A 340 2.16 10.99 22.52
CA ARG A 340 0.97 10.70 21.69
C ARG A 340 -0.33 11.34 22.20
N ARG A 341 -0.38 11.79 23.45
CA ARG A 341 -1.54 12.47 24.05
C ARG A 341 -1.45 14.00 23.91
N GLY A 342 -0.47 14.52 23.15
CA GLY A 342 -0.27 15.95 22.96
C GLY A 342 0.36 16.68 24.14
N VAL A 343 0.74 15.95 25.21
CA VAL A 343 1.40 16.56 26.38
C VAL A 343 2.87 16.76 26.07
N ALA A 344 3.34 17.99 26.26
CA ALA A 344 4.73 18.37 26.07
C ALA A 344 5.53 18.21 27.37
N TRP A 345 6.70 17.59 27.26
CA TRP A 345 7.73 17.59 28.29
C TRP A 345 8.92 18.42 27.81
N VAL A 346 9.41 19.30 28.69
CA VAL A 346 10.44 20.28 28.37
C VAL A 346 11.64 20.05 29.30
N THR A 347 12.85 20.02 28.74
CA THR A 347 14.08 19.83 29.50
C THR A 347 15.23 20.61 28.88
N SER A 348 16.28 20.90 29.66
CA SER A 348 17.49 21.52 29.14
C SER A 348 18.28 20.57 28.23
N ASP A 349 18.93 21.10 27.20
CA ASP A 349 19.79 20.29 26.33
C ASP A 349 21.14 20.00 27.01
N ALA A 350 21.25 18.86 27.69
CA ALA A 350 22.49 18.40 28.30
C ALA A 350 23.44 17.66 27.33
N ARG A 351 23.14 17.61 26.02
CA ARG A 351 24.00 16.89 25.05
C ARG A 351 25.30 17.65 24.84
N ARG A 352 26.43 16.92 24.81
CA ARG A 352 27.75 17.49 24.49
C ARG A 352 27.73 18.21 23.15
N SER A 353 28.26 19.44 23.11
CA SER A 353 28.43 20.20 21.88
C SER A 353 29.36 19.44 20.92
N ARG A 354 29.10 19.51 19.61
CA ARG A 354 30.09 19.04 18.63
C ARG A 354 31.13 20.15 18.57
N ARG A 355 32.41 19.83 18.75
CA ARG A 355 33.47 20.70 18.27
C ARG A 355 33.18 20.97 16.79
N ALA A 356 33.17 22.24 16.40
CA ALA A 356 32.84 22.71 15.07
C ALA A 356 33.87 22.20 14.05
N ASN A 357 33.74 20.96 13.61
CA ASN A 357 34.42 20.46 12.42
C ASN A 357 33.45 20.49 11.24
N ARG A 358 34.02 20.75 10.06
CA ARG A 358 33.42 21.12 8.76
C ARG A 358 32.34 20.16 8.19
N TRP A 359 31.25 19.90 8.90
CA TRP A 359 30.21 18.96 8.47
C TRP A 359 29.05 19.62 7.72
N SER A 360 28.77 20.90 7.96
CA SER A 360 27.64 21.61 7.32
C SER A 360 27.81 21.82 5.81
N ALA A 361 29.04 21.74 5.28
CA ALA A 361 29.32 22.10 3.89
C ALA A 361 28.99 21.01 2.85
N ARG A 362 28.80 19.74 3.26
CA ARG A 362 28.62 18.62 2.30
C ARG A 362 27.16 18.31 1.95
N TRP A 363 26.21 18.89 2.68
CA TRP A 363 24.77 18.65 2.52
C TRP A 363 23.97 19.90 2.09
N MET A 364 24.64 21.04 1.88
CA MET A 364 24.00 22.25 1.35
C MET A 364 24.08 22.25 -0.18
N PRO A 365 22.96 22.40 -0.91
CA PRO A 365 23.03 22.95 -2.26
C PRO A 365 23.65 24.33 -2.12
N ARG A 366 24.67 24.64 -2.93
CA ARG A 366 25.17 26.00 -3.05
C ARG A 366 23.99 26.88 -3.46
N SER A 367 23.65 27.88 -2.66
CA SER A 367 22.68 28.91 -3.06
C SER A 367 23.07 29.43 -4.44
N PRO A 368 22.14 29.54 -5.41
CA PRO A 368 22.46 30.14 -6.69
C PRO A 368 22.85 31.59 -6.42
N GLY A 369 24.07 31.95 -6.81
CA GLY A 369 24.62 33.28 -6.62
C GLY A 369 23.67 34.32 -7.19
N GLY A 370 23.36 35.33 -6.39
CA GLY A 370 22.61 36.49 -6.83
C GLY A 370 23.36 37.18 -7.98
N CYS A 371 22.74 37.19 -9.15
CA CYS A 371 23.13 38.04 -10.26
C CYS A 371 22.92 39.50 -9.85
N ARG A 372 23.98 40.16 -9.40
CA ARG A 372 24.12 41.61 -9.47
C ARG A 372 25.12 41.90 -10.57
N ASP A 373 24.63 42.13 -11.80
CA ASP A 373 25.13 43.21 -12.65
C ASP A 373 24.28 43.33 -13.91
N ARG A 374 23.59 44.47 -14.06
CA ARG A 374 23.30 45.08 -15.35
C ARG A 374 23.39 46.58 -15.18
N SER A 375 24.61 47.07 -15.33
CA SER A 375 24.93 48.44 -15.71
C SER A 375 25.06 48.50 -17.25
N GLY A 376 24.34 49.44 -17.86
CA GLY A 376 24.69 50.16 -19.10
C GLY A 376 24.81 49.41 -20.43
N CYS A 377 23.76 49.48 -21.26
CA CYS A 377 23.70 50.20 -22.54
C CYS A 377 22.35 49.94 -23.22
#